data_AF-A0A833XTP2-F1
#
_entry.id   AF-A0A833XTP2-F1
#
_cell.length_a   1.000
_cell.length_b   1.000
_cell.length_c   1.000
_cell.angle_alpha   90.00
_cell.angle_beta   90.00
_cell.angle_gamma   90.00
#
_symmetry.space_group_name_H-M   'P 1'
#
loop_
_entity.id
_entity.type
_entity.pdbx_description
1 polymer ?
#
loop_
_entity_poly.entity_id
_entity_poly.type
_entity_poly.pdbx_seq_one_letter_code
_entity_poly.pdbx_strand_id
1 'polypeptide(L)'
;TYIDFEISEGEFERTRELYERLLDRTKHLKVWISYAKFEASAMEEDAGDLDLAEDSIQENRYEQKKQCIQHARRVFEKAINYLRTSAPELKEERAMLLEEWLTMESSFGELGDVGLVQAKLPKKLKKRRPIVAEDGPAGYV
;
A
#
# COMPACT_ATOMS: atom_id res chain seq x y z
N THR A 1 -18.67 1.71 -11.40
CA THR A 1 -18.41 0.47 -12.16
C THR A 1 -19.03 -0.69 -11.42
N TYR A 2 -19.29 -1.84 -12.06
CA TYR A 2 -19.85 -3.03 -11.37
C TYR A 2 -19.00 -3.45 -10.15
N ILE A 3 -17.68 -3.24 -10.21
CA ILE A 3 -16.75 -3.49 -9.09
C ILE A 3 -17.02 -2.54 -7.91
N ASP A 4 -17.29 -1.25 -8.15
CA ASP A 4 -17.59 -0.29 -7.07
C ASP A 4 -18.92 -0.62 -6.35
N PHE A 5 -19.86 -1.25 -7.07
CA PHE A 5 -21.13 -1.72 -6.52
C PHE A 5 -20.92 -2.95 -5.61
N GLU A 6 -20.17 -3.96 -6.06
CA GLU A 6 -19.87 -5.15 -5.24
C GLU A 6 -19.02 -4.81 -4.00
N ILE A 7 -18.13 -3.82 -4.11
CA ILE A 7 -17.40 -3.26 -2.96
C ILE A 7 -18.39 -2.67 -1.94
N SER A 8 -19.41 -1.95 -2.40
CA SER A 8 -20.43 -1.35 -1.52
C SER A 8 -21.41 -2.36 -0.91
N GLU A 9 -21.52 -3.56 -1.48
CA GLU A 9 -22.33 -4.65 -0.91
C GLU A 9 -21.55 -5.51 0.10
N GLY A 10 -20.26 -5.23 0.35
CA GLY A 10 -19.43 -5.97 1.31
C GLY A 10 -19.02 -7.37 0.83
N GLU A 11 -19.24 -7.70 -0.44
CA GLU A 11 -18.89 -9.00 -1.02
C GLU A 11 -17.41 -9.02 -1.41
N PHE A 12 -16.53 -9.04 -0.41
CA PHE A 12 -15.09 -8.93 -0.61
C PHE A 12 -14.52 -10.08 -1.45
N GLU A 13 -15.02 -11.30 -1.26
CA GLU A 13 -14.58 -12.48 -1.99
C GLU A 13 -14.93 -12.39 -3.48
N ARG A 14 -16.15 -11.96 -3.81
CA ARG A 14 -16.57 -11.71 -5.20
C ARG A 14 -15.79 -10.59 -5.84
N THR A 15 -15.53 -9.53 -5.10
CA THR A 15 -14.73 -8.40 -5.57
C THR A 15 -13.32 -8.85 -5.93
N ARG A 16 -12.69 -9.71 -5.11
CA ARG A 16 -11.38 -10.31 -5.44
C ARG A 16 -11.46 -11.11 -6.74
N GLU A 17 -12.45 -11.98 -6.89
CA GLU A 17 -12.61 -12.77 -8.14
C GLU A 17 -12.79 -11.87 -9.37
N LEU A 18 -13.54 -10.78 -9.25
CA LEU A 18 -13.74 -9.81 -10.34
C LEU A 18 -12.42 -9.13 -10.72
N TYR A 19 -11.63 -8.71 -9.74
CA TYR A 19 -10.29 -8.16 -10.00
C TYR A 19 -9.37 -9.19 -10.64
N GLU A 20 -9.35 -10.44 -10.17
CA GLU A 20 -8.52 -11.49 -10.78
C GLU A 20 -8.91 -11.79 -12.23
N ARG A 21 -10.21 -11.90 -12.53
CA ARG A 21 -10.70 -12.06 -13.92
C ARG A 21 -10.37 -10.86 -14.80
N LEU A 22 -10.41 -9.64 -14.25
CA LEU A 22 -10.06 -8.44 -14.98
C LEU A 22 -8.55 -8.37 -15.28
N LEU A 23 -7.72 -8.80 -14.33
CA LEU A 23 -6.26 -8.87 -14.47
C LEU A 23 -5.79 -9.97 -15.43
N ASP A 24 -6.55 -11.06 -15.57
CA ASP A 24 -6.28 -12.09 -16.58
C ASP A 24 -6.42 -11.53 -18.01
N ARG A 25 -7.36 -10.60 -18.21
CA ARG A 25 -7.65 -10.00 -19.53
C ARG A 25 -6.88 -8.70 -19.80
N THR A 26 -6.38 -8.03 -18.77
CA THR A 26 -5.79 -6.69 -18.89
C THR A 26 -4.42 -6.59 -18.25
N LYS A 27 -3.51 -5.87 -18.90
CA LYS A 27 -2.19 -5.52 -18.35
C LYS A 27 -2.17 -4.12 -17.73
N HIS A 28 -3.33 -3.57 -17.41
CA HIS A 28 -3.46 -2.17 -17.04
C HIS A 28 -3.03 -1.94 -15.58
N LEU A 29 -2.02 -1.09 -15.40
CA LEU A 29 -1.53 -0.68 -14.09
C LEU A 29 -2.64 -0.20 -13.15
N LYS A 30 -3.60 0.57 -13.67
CA LYS A 30 -4.71 1.13 -12.87
C LYS A 30 -5.55 0.05 -12.18
N VAL A 31 -5.69 -1.14 -12.79
CA VAL A 31 -6.45 -2.25 -12.20
C VAL A 31 -5.71 -2.79 -10.97
N TRP A 32 -4.39 -2.98 -11.06
CA TRP A 32 -3.57 -3.38 -9.91
C TRP A 32 -3.61 -2.37 -8.77
N ILE A 33 -3.52 -1.07 -9.08
CA ILE A 33 -3.61 0.00 -8.07
C ILE A 33 -4.98 0.00 -7.39
N SER A 34 -6.06 -0.10 -8.18
CA SER A 34 -7.42 -0.16 -7.65
C SER A 34 -7.62 -1.38 -6.76
N TYR A 35 -7.08 -2.53 -7.16
CA TYR A 35 -7.18 -3.75 -6.37
C TYR A 35 -6.42 -3.65 -5.04
N ALA A 36 -5.21 -3.08 -5.04
CA ALA A 36 -4.46 -2.87 -3.81
C ALA A 36 -5.14 -1.86 -2.86
N LYS A 37 -5.74 -0.79 -3.41
CA LYS A 37 -6.52 0.19 -2.64
C LYS A 37 -7.75 -0.45 -2.01
N PHE A 38 -8.44 -1.31 -2.76
CA PHE A 38 -9.56 -2.08 -2.24
C PHE A 38 -9.14 -2.97 -1.07
N GLU A 39 -8.08 -3.79 -1.20
CA GLU A 39 -7.60 -4.63 -0.08
C GLU A 39 -7.15 -3.81 1.14
N ALA A 40 -6.70 -2.57 0.94
CA ALA A 40 -6.36 -1.67 2.03
C ALA A 40 -7.59 -1.11 2.78
N SER A 41 -8.76 -1.03 2.14
CA SER A 41 -10.01 -0.50 2.72
C SER A 41 -11.04 -1.56 3.08
N ALA A 42 -10.92 -2.78 2.54
CA ALA A 42 -11.93 -3.82 2.56
C ALA A 42 -12.24 -4.44 3.94
N MET A 43 -11.59 -4.05 5.04
CA MET A 43 -11.97 -4.58 6.37
C MET A 43 -12.24 -3.50 7.42
N GLU A 44 -12.50 -2.26 7.02
CA GLU A 44 -12.95 -1.23 7.99
C GLU A 44 -14.44 -1.38 8.36
N GLU A 45 -15.23 -2.19 7.64
CA GLU A 45 -16.70 -2.21 7.77
C GLU A 45 -17.29 -3.40 8.57
N ASP A 46 -16.51 -4.41 8.97
CA ASP A 46 -17.01 -5.56 9.77
C ASP A 46 -17.04 -5.29 11.29
N ALA A 47 -16.80 -4.05 11.71
CA ALA A 47 -16.91 -3.64 13.11
C ALA A 47 -18.40 -3.45 13.49
N GLY A 48 -19.15 -4.54 13.48
CA GLY A 48 -20.48 -4.62 14.07
C GLY A 48 -20.43 -4.20 15.54
N ASP A 49 -21.35 -3.31 15.89
CA ASP A 49 -21.61 -2.73 17.21
C ASP A 49 -21.56 -3.81 18.32
N LEU A 50 -20.45 -3.86 19.06
CA LEU A 50 -20.25 -4.76 20.20
C LEU A 50 -19.68 -3.94 21.36
N ASP A 51 -20.44 -3.93 22.47
CA ASP A 51 -20.12 -3.35 23.78
C ASP A 51 -18.94 -4.10 24.44
N LEU A 52 -17.74 -3.97 23.84
CA LEU A 52 -16.48 -4.52 24.33
C LEU A 52 -15.64 -3.40 24.95
N ALA A 53 -14.80 -3.76 25.93
CA ALA A 53 -13.91 -2.81 26.58
C ALA A 53 -13.05 -2.07 25.54
N GLU A 54 -12.97 -0.74 25.65
CA GLU A 54 -12.39 0.18 24.65
C GLU A 54 -10.97 -0.20 24.20
N ASP A 55 -10.17 -0.79 25.10
CA ASP A 55 -8.82 -1.27 24.82
C ASP A 55 -8.79 -2.50 23.87
N SER A 56 -9.76 -3.40 24.00
CA SER A 56 -9.89 -4.61 23.16
C SER A 56 -10.46 -4.32 21.77
N ILE A 57 -11.29 -3.28 21.63
CA ILE A 57 -11.77 -2.78 20.32
C ILE A 57 -10.62 -2.13 19.55
N GLN A 58 -9.77 -1.36 20.24
CA GLN A 58 -8.60 -0.72 19.65
C GLN A 58 -7.60 -1.75 19.10
N GLU A 59 -7.30 -2.81 19.86
CA GLU A 59 -6.37 -3.87 19.43
C GLU A 59 -6.95 -4.68 18.26
N ASN A 60 -8.25 -4.97 18.26
CA ASN A 60 -8.91 -5.66 17.15
C ASN A 60 -8.85 -4.81 15.86
N ARG A 61 -9.17 -3.52 15.93
CA ARG A 61 -9.06 -2.59 14.79
C ARG A 61 -7.63 -2.47 14.29
N TYR A 62 -6.64 -2.44 15.18
CA TYR A 62 -5.23 -2.41 14.83
C TYR A 62 -4.81 -3.68 14.04
N GLU A 63 -5.22 -4.86 14.51
CA GLU A 63 -4.90 -6.13 13.84
C GLU A 63 -5.63 -6.24 12.49
N GLN A 64 -6.89 -5.82 12.39
CA GLN A 64 -7.63 -5.77 11.11
C GLN A 64 -6.96 -4.84 10.10
N LYS A 65 -6.58 -3.63 10.51
CA LYS A 65 -5.90 -2.66 9.64
C LYS A 65 -4.54 -3.20 9.17
N LYS A 66 -3.80 -3.85 10.07
CA LYS A 66 -2.53 -4.51 9.73
C LYS A 66 -2.73 -5.64 8.71
N GLN A 67 -3.80 -6.42 8.83
CA GLN A 67 -4.16 -7.43 7.83
C GLN A 67 -4.45 -6.78 6.46
N CYS A 68 -5.30 -5.75 6.40
CA CYS A 68 -5.59 -5.02 5.16
C CYS A 68 -4.32 -4.54 4.45
N ILE A 69 -3.39 -3.97 5.22
CA ILE A 69 -2.09 -3.51 4.71
C ILE A 69 -1.26 -4.67 4.15
N GLN A 70 -1.24 -5.82 4.82
CA GLN A 70 -0.56 -7.01 4.31
C GLN A 70 -1.19 -7.54 3.02
N HIS A 71 -2.52 -7.53 2.91
CA HIS A 71 -3.22 -7.91 1.68
C HIS A 71 -2.87 -6.95 0.53
N ALA A 72 -2.91 -5.64 0.75
CA ALA A 72 -2.51 -4.64 -0.24
C ALA A 72 -1.06 -4.82 -0.69
N ARG A 73 -0.12 -5.07 0.24
CA ARG A 73 1.29 -5.37 -0.07
C ARG A 73 1.42 -6.59 -0.99
N ARG A 74 0.70 -7.68 -0.70
CA ARG A 74 0.71 -8.88 -1.55
C ARG A 74 0.23 -8.58 -2.97
N VAL A 75 -0.79 -7.73 -3.12
CA VAL A 75 -1.26 -7.30 -4.45
C VAL A 75 -0.19 -6.50 -5.19
N PHE A 76 0.48 -5.55 -4.53
CA PHE A 76 1.59 -4.80 -5.15
C PHE A 76 2.75 -5.72 -5.56
N GLU A 77 3.11 -6.69 -4.72
CA GLU A 77 4.17 -7.63 -5.05
C GLU A 77 3.80 -8.54 -6.23
N LYS A 78 2.56 -9.03 -6.27
CA LYS A 78 2.01 -9.79 -7.40
C LYS A 78 2.04 -8.94 -8.68
N ALA A 79 1.61 -7.69 -8.60
CA ALA A 79 1.62 -6.73 -9.70
C ALA A 79 3.02 -6.47 -10.24
N ILE A 80 4.01 -6.23 -9.37
CA ILE A 80 5.41 -6.01 -9.77
C ILE A 80 5.98 -7.27 -10.45
N ASN A 81 5.72 -8.45 -9.88
CA ASN A 81 6.21 -9.69 -10.47
C ASN A 81 5.56 -9.92 -11.85
N TYR A 82 4.25 -9.70 -11.96
CA TYR A 82 3.52 -9.80 -13.21
C TYR A 82 4.05 -8.84 -14.28
N LEU A 83 4.25 -7.56 -13.96
CA LEU A 83 4.82 -6.60 -14.92
C LEU A 83 6.25 -6.96 -15.30
N ARG A 84 7.04 -7.52 -14.38
CA ARG A 84 8.40 -7.98 -14.68
C ARG A 84 8.43 -9.19 -15.62
N THR A 85 7.49 -10.11 -15.52
CA THR A 85 7.45 -11.34 -16.32
C THR A 85 6.64 -11.19 -17.62
N SER A 86 5.49 -10.52 -17.57
CA SER A 86 4.48 -10.50 -18.63
C SER A 86 4.53 -9.26 -19.50
N ALA A 87 5.23 -8.21 -19.07
CA ALA A 87 5.40 -6.94 -19.79
C ALA A 87 6.72 -6.23 -19.41
N PRO A 88 7.89 -6.88 -19.60
CA PRO A 88 9.19 -6.35 -19.17
C PRO A 88 9.57 -4.98 -19.78
N GLU A 89 8.97 -4.64 -20.92
CA GLU A 89 9.09 -3.36 -21.61
C GLU A 89 8.42 -2.19 -20.86
N LEU A 90 7.40 -2.46 -20.04
CA LEU A 90 6.61 -1.46 -19.29
C LEU A 90 7.34 -0.99 -18.02
N LYS A 91 8.52 -0.39 -18.22
CA LYS A 91 9.39 0.07 -17.13
C LYS A 91 8.82 1.30 -16.41
N GLU A 92 8.13 2.17 -17.14
CA GLU A 92 7.50 3.38 -16.59
C GLU A 92 6.31 3.01 -15.70
N GLU A 93 5.46 2.08 -16.14
CA GLU A 93 4.32 1.58 -15.38
C GLU A 93 4.78 0.88 -14.10
N ARG A 94 5.89 0.13 -14.17
CA ARG A 94 6.48 -0.46 -12.96
C ARG A 94 7.01 0.61 -12.00
N ALA A 95 7.60 1.71 -12.52
CA ALA A 95 8.02 2.82 -11.66
C ALA A 95 6.83 3.52 -11.02
N MET A 96 5.78 3.81 -11.78
CA MET A 96 4.53 4.38 -11.28
C MET A 96 3.87 3.48 -10.23
N LEU A 97 3.87 2.16 -10.42
CA LEU A 97 3.36 1.19 -9.44
C LEU A 97 4.11 1.29 -8.10
N LEU A 98 5.44 1.42 -8.16
CA LEU A 98 6.28 1.54 -6.97
C LEU A 98 6.09 2.90 -6.27
N GLU A 99 5.88 3.98 -7.03
CA GLU A 99 5.55 5.30 -6.47
C GLU A 99 4.18 5.30 -5.78
N GLU A 100 3.19 4.63 -6.36
CA GLU A 100 1.87 4.47 -5.74
C GLU A 100 1.95 3.61 -4.48
N TRP A 101 2.70 2.51 -4.51
CA TRP A 101 2.93 1.69 -3.31
C TRP A 101 3.61 2.51 -2.20
N LEU A 102 4.60 3.33 -2.53
CA LEU A 102 5.27 4.20 -1.58
C LEU A 102 4.31 5.23 -0.95
N THR A 103 3.43 5.82 -1.77
CA THR A 103 2.40 6.76 -1.32
C THR A 103 1.43 6.06 -0.36
N MET A 104 1.03 4.84 -0.69
CA MET A 104 0.15 4.06 0.15
C MET A 104 0.81 3.69 1.49
N GLU A 105 2.06 3.21 1.49
CA GLU A 105 2.79 2.94 2.75
C GLU A 105 2.93 4.19 3.61
N SER A 106 3.13 5.36 3.00
CA SER A 106 3.16 6.63 3.73
C SER A 106 1.80 6.99 4.35
N SER A 107 0.70 6.62 3.69
CA SER A 107 -0.66 6.88 4.18
C SER A 107 -1.07 6.03 5.38
N PHE A 108 -0.40 4.88 5.60
CA PHE A 108 -0.69 3.98 6.71
C PHE A 108 -0.06 4.40 8.05
N GLY A 109 0.74 5.48 8.07
CA GLY A 109 1.39 5.96 9.29
C GLY A 109 2.32 4.91 9.90
N GLU A 110 2.13 4.58 11.18
CA GLU A 110 2.98 3.64 11.92
C GLU A 110 2.88 2.19 11.45
N LEU A 111 1.77 1.82 10.80
CA LEU A 111 1.59 0.48 10.23
C LEU A 111 2.27 0.32 8.85
N GLY A 112 2.63 1.44 8.24
CA GLY A 112 3.30 1.50 6.94
C GLY A 112 4.80 1.25 7.01
N ASP A 113 5.37 0.76 5.91
CA ASP A 113 6.80 0.59 5.73
C ASP A 113 7.24 1.12 4.36
N VAL A 114 7.58 2.42 4.35
CA VAL A 114 8.13 3.08 3.16
C VAL A 114 9.52 2.55 2.78
N GLY A 115 10.26 1.99 3.75
CA GLY A 115 11.60 1.44 3.53
C GLY A 115 11.58 0.21 2.62
N LEU A 116 10.56 -0.63 2.79
CA LEU A 116 10.28 -1.79 1.95
C LEU A 116 10.20 -1.43 0.47
N VAL A 117 9.50 -0.35 0.14
CA VAL A 117 9.26 0.09 -1.25
C VAL A 117 10.44 0.89 -1.80
N GLN A 118 11.06 1.74 -0.97
CA GLN A 118 12.26 2.49 -1.35
C GLN A 118 13.42 1.58 -1.77
N ALA A 119 13.54 0.39 -1.18
CA ALA A 119 14.53 -0.60 -1.59
C ALA A 119 14.28 -1.17 -2.99
N LYS A 120 13.02 -1.19 -3.45
CA LYS A 120 12.59 -1.72 -4.76
C LYS A 120 12.57 -0.65 -5.86
N LEU A 121 12.49 0.64 -5.51
CA LEU A 121 12.61 1.74 -6.46
C LEU A 121 13.98 1.76 -7.14
N PRO A 122 14.07 2.16 -8.42
CA PRO A 122 15.36 2.42 -9.05
C PRO A 122 16.09 3.45 -8.19
N LYS A 123 17.25 3.07 -7.63
CA LYS A 123 18.00 3.90 -6.69
C LYS A 123 18.39 5.21 -7.36
N LYS A 124 17.62 6.28 -7.18
CA LYS A 124 18.14 7.64 -7.28
C LYS A 124 19.12 7.78 -6.12
N LEU A 125 20.42 7.90 -6.42
CA LEU A 125 21.47 8.07 -5.41
C LEU A 125 20.98 9.06 -4.35
N LYS A 126 20.79 8.62 -3.10
CA LYS A 126 20.50 9.51 -1.99
C LYS A 126 21.75 10.38 -1.77
N LYS A 127 21.76 11.61 -2.27
CA LYS A 127 22.69 12.65 -1.80
C LYS A 127 22.47 12.79 -0.28
N ARG A 128 23.56 12.69 0.48
CA ARG A 128 23.63 12.85 1.93
C ARG A 128 22.91 14.13 2.37
N ARG A 129 22.07 14.04 3.40
CA ARG A 129 21.58 15.25 4.10
C ARG A 129 22.81 15.95 4.71
N PRO A 130 23.06 17.24 4.44
CA PRO A 130 24.09 17.98 5.15
C PRO A 130 23.67 18.09 6.61
N ILE A 131 24.57 17.68 7.49
CA ILE A 131 24.46 17.91 8.92
C ILE A 131 24.62 19.43 9.06
N VAL A 132 23.59 20.09 9.60
CA VAL A 132 23.67 21.50 9.98
C VAL A 132 24.83 21.60 10.96
N ALA A 133 25.89 22.30 10.54
CA ALA A 133 26.91 22.80 11.44
C ALA A 133 26.29 24.01 12.16
N GLU A 134 25.91 23.84 13.42
CA GLU A 134 25.76 24.99 14.31
C GLU A 134 27.16 25.37 14.78
N ASP A 135 27.76 26.32 14.07
CA ASP A 135 28.85 27.15 14.55
C ASP A 135 28.26 28.22 15.47
N GLY A 136 28.71 28.25 16.72
CA GLY A 136 28.40 29.29 17.70
C GLY A 136 29.43 29.28 18.84
N PRO A 137 29.85 30.44 19.35
CA PRO A 137 31.25 30.85 19.23
C PRO A 137 32.06 30.78 20.54
N ALA A 138 33.37 30.99 20.37
CA ALA A 138 34.45 30.96 21.34
C ALA A 138 34.36 31.96 22.51
N GLY A 139 35.09 31.66 23.59
CA GLY A 139 35.59 32.62 24.61
C GLY A 139 35.40 32.10 26.04
N TYR A 140 36.31 31.31 26.61
CA TYR A 140 37.55 31.65 27.35
C TYR A 140 37.38 32.48 28.65
N VAL A 141 37.94 31.87 29.70
CA VAL A 141 38.38 32.33 31.04
C VAL A 141 37.31 32.47 32.13
#